data_AF-D8U1X2-F1
#
_entry.id   AF-D8U1X2-F1
#
_cell.length_a   1.000
_cell.length_b   1.000
_cell.length_c   1.000
_cell.angle_alpha   90.00
_cell.angle_beta   90.00
_cell.angle_gamma   90.00
#
_symmetry.space_group_name_H-M   'P 1'
#
loop_
_entity.id
_entity.type
_entity.pdbx_description
1 polymer ?
#
loop_
_entity_poly.entity_id
_entity_poly.type
_entity_poly.pdbx_seq_one_letter_code
_entity_poly.pdbx_strand_id
1 'polypeptide(L)'
;MVFQKSLETFGAMEGGGVEGGRQEGHLWQDLQLISEVPCRTHLMNVAELRFGAAEICKELLTRFPALNESSLEEWLHASISFLAAHAVRNYSVLLPTNESVSLPSAQLSGLPMVRRSLLAQLVKAWLTGLNRQMPARLEPLVAQLISLMYGIHKDSVVHRGVLQYHHISKSGGTAWNEAASANGCVVPKTLGNHVRGFGDECRWVDPRMYRNLSGSTRLVLWARWGPFRRPRGARNCWSRLARVAGAGLSYFSNEYSLLGPQRRHQQQQEEEEEEGGGGGDADSGSFLGAHSCPQFVNVVTLRQPQRRLESALRFLQVYIRRYWQVDDREYGLTRFRQVFCNASADLWRSLAPPVADNYMTRSFLDEEGFHTNPGQLSVRHLSAARQQLVQFDLVLDLDAGMAANDQFVRQGLGWPAAWSKANQTLNGTVLAKYLGPDCGVRQQVLQELHMDQMYDRLLYRFGRTVNQLDALWLHFSAELGLQPDTTPGALDPGAGPGEIRCGMLWRGSNGSSLGQQLAVRGLLQQPPPLPPPPPPQHHRDGWSSS
;
A
#
# COMPACT_ATOMS: atom_id res chain seq x y z
N MET A 1 -13.20 -18.25 -25.14
CA MET A 1 -14.02 -17.01 -25.27
C MET A 1 -13.87 -16.04 -24.10
N VAL A 2 -13.95 -16.51 -22.84
CA VAL A 2 -13.82 -15.65 -21.65
C VAL A 2 -12.51 -14.85 -21.64
N PHE A 3 -11.39 -15.48 -22.00
CA PHE A 3 -10.07 -14.86 -21.96
C PHE A 3 -9.94 -13.64 -22.87
N GLN A 4 -10.43 -13.80 -24.10
CA GLN A 4 -10.39 -12.78 -25.13
C GLN A 4 -11.15 -11.51 -24.70
N LYS A 5 -12.36 -11.67 -24.15
CA LYS A 5 -13.21 -10.54 -23.72
C LYS A 5 -12.56 -9.70 -22.61
N SER A 6 -11.89 -10.34 -21.65
CA SER A 6 -11.19 -9.62 -20.58
C SER A 6 -9.97 -8.86 -21.09
N LEU A 7 -9.22 -9.43 -22.05
CA LEU A 7 -8.08 -8.75 -22.67
C LEU A 7 -8.54 -7.58 -23.56
N GLU A 8 -9.67 -7.72 -24.23
CA GLU A 8 -10.32 -6.61 -24.95
C GLU A 8 -10.75 -5.51 -23.98
N THR A 9 -11.29 -5.86 -22.81
CA THR A 9 -11.60 -4.89 -21.75
C THR A 9 -10.33 -4.18 -21.26
N PHE A 10 -9.22 -4.91 -21.12
CA PHE A 10 -7.92 -4.34 -20.79
C PHE A 10 -7.43 -3.35 -21.87
N GLY A 11 -7.53 -3.71 -23.16
CA GLY A 11 -7.18 -2.81 -24.26
C GLY A 11 -8.11 -1.59 -24.38
N ALA A 12 -9.40 -1.76 -24.08
CA ALA A 12 -10.39 -0.67 -24.10
C ALA A 12 -10.13 0.37 -22.99
N MET A 13 -9.55 -0.04 -21.85
CA MET A 13 -9.15 0.88 -20.78
C MET A 13 -8.07 1.89 -21.23
N GLU A 14 -7.35 1.63 -22.32
CA GLU A 14 -6.37 2.56 -22.90
C GLU A 14 -6.95 3.46 -24.01
N GLY A 15 -7.97 3.00 -24.74
CA GLY A 15 -8.43 3.64 -25.99
C GLY A 15 -9.30 4.90 -25.84
N GLY A 16 -9.52 5.42 -24.62
CA GLY A 16 -10.51 6.46 -24.34
C GLY A 16 -10.15 7.90 -24.75
N GLY A 17 -9.04 8.15 -25.46
CA GLY A 17 -8.59 9.51 -25.79
C GLY A 17 -7.88 9.65 -27.13
N VAL A 18 -7.93 10.85 -27.72
CA VAL A 18 -7.36 11.25 -29.03
C VAL A 18 -5.82 11.10 -29.10
N GLU A 19 -5.15 10.70 -28.01
CA GLU A 19 -3.69 10.52 -27.89
C GLU A 19 -3.24 9.03 -27.93
N GLY A 20 -3.98 8.14 -28.59
CA GLY A 20 -3.78 6.68 -28.51
C GLY A 20 -2.34 6.19 -28.72
N GLY A 21 -1.60 6.74 -29.68
CA GLY A 21 -0.22 6.27 -29.97
C GLY A 21 0.81 6.55 -28.88
N ARG A 22 0.64 7.60 -28.05
CA ARG A 22 1.56 7.87 -26.93
C ARG A 22 1.25 7.01 -25.71
N GLN A 23 -0.03 6.65 -25.52
CA GLN A 23 -0.45 5.85 -24.37
C GLN A 23 0.03 4.40 -24.50
N GLU A 24 -0.11 3.80 -25.68
CA GLU A 24 0.39 2.43 -25.93
C GLU A 24 1.90 2.30 -25.69
N GLY A 25 2.68 3.32 -26.05
CA GLY A 25 4.13 3.34 -25.80
C GLY A 25 4.49 3.32 -24.31
N HIS A 26 3.68 3.96 -23.46
CA HIS A 26 3.88 3.95 -22.01
C HIS A 26 3.45 2.64 -21.37
N LEU A 27 2.32 2.07 -21.79
CA LEU A 27 1.88 0.76 -21.31
C LEU A 27 2.94 -0.30 -21.58
N TRP A 28 3.46 -0.35 -22.81
CA TRP A 28 4.48 -1.33 -23.18
C TRP A 28 5.73 -1.22 -22.31
N GLN A 29 6.19 0.00 -22.05
CA GLN A 29 7.33 0.27 -21.15
C GLN A 29 7.04 -0.21 -19.72
N ASP A 30 5.84 0.08 -19.20
CA ASP A 30 5.46 -0.29 -17.84
C ASP A 30 5.29 -1.82 -17.71
N LEU A 31 4.71 -2.50 -18.71
CA LEU A 31 4.63 -3.96 -18.78
C LEU A 31 6.02 -4.61 -18.87
N GLN A 32 6.93 -4.05 -19.67
CA GLN A 32 8.32 -4.51 -19.75
C GLN A 32 8.98 -4.42 -18.38
N LEU A 33 8.91 -3.25 -17.73
CA LEU A 33 9.47 -3.02 -16.40
C LEU A 33 8.90 -4.03 -15.39
N ILE A 34 7.58 -4.21 -15.34
CA ILE A 34 6.90 -5.18 -14.45
C ILE A 34 7.40 -6.60 -14.70
N SER A 35 7.50 -7.02 -15.96
CA SER A 35 7.96 -8.37 -16.31
C SER A 35 9.39 -8.65 -15.83
N GLU A 36 10.25 -7.63 -15.82
CA GLU A 36 11.67 -7.76 -15.49
C GLU A 36 12.01 -7.51 -14.01
N VAL A 37 11.09 -6.96 -13.19
CA VAL A 37 11.39 -6.62 -11.79
C VAL A 37 12.03 -7.77 -11.00
N PRO A 38 11.54 -9.03 -11.08
CA PRO A 38 12.14 -10.14 -10.34
C PRO A 38 13.64 -10.34 -10.63
N CYS A 39 14.11 -9.95 -11.82
CA CYS A 39 15.49 -10.17 -12.27
C CYS A 39 16.36 -8.91 -12.20
N ARG A 40 15.75 -7.72 -12.05
CA ARG A 40 16.44 -6.42 -12.12
C ARG A 40 16.26 -5.55 -10.89
N THR A 41 15.57 -6.04 -9.87
CA THR A 41 15.38 -5.28 -8.63
C THR A 41 16.71 -5.00 -7.94
N HIS A 42 16.85 -3.77 -7.46
CA HIS A 42 18.00 -3.34 -6.64
C HIS A 42 17.64 -3.29 -5.15
N LEU A 43 16.41 -3.68 -4.82
CA LEU A 43 15.95 -3.73 -3.44
C LEU A 43 16.64 -4.87 -2.69
N MET A 44 17.11 -4.58 -1.48
CA MET A 44 17.82 -5.55 -0.65
C MET A 44 16.85 -6.56 0.01
N ASN A 45 15.59 -6.17 0.16
CA ASN A 45 14.59 -6.93 0.91
C ASN A 45 13.36 -7.22 0.04
N VAL A 46 13.47 -8.20 -0.85
CA VAL A 46 12.33 -8.73 -1.63
C VAL A 46 12.02 -10.14 -1.16
N ALA A 47 10.86 -10.31 -0.51
CA ALA A 47 10.49 -11.58 0.11
C ALA A 47 10.45 -12.74 -0.89
N GLU A 48 9.85 -12.51 -2.07
CA GLU A 48 9.69 -13.54 -3.10
C GLU A 48 11.03 -14.04 -3.66
N LEU A 49 12.05 -13.19 -3.74
CA LEU A 49 13.36 -13.61 -4.25
C LEU A 49 14.06 -14.63 -3.33
N ARG A 50 13.78 -14.57 -2.02
CA ARG A 50 14.28 -15.56 -1.06
C ARG A 50 13.65 -16.95 -1.27
N PHE A 51 12.59 -17.02 -2.05
CA PHE A 51 11.85 -18.24 -2.37
C PHE A 51 12.15 -18.77 -3.78
N GLY A 52 13.25 -18.32 -4.41
CA GLY A 52 13.67 -18.79 -5.73
C GLY A 52 12.92 -18.15 -6.90
N ALA A 53 12.13 -17.10 -6.65
CA ALA A 53 11.36 -16.42 -7.70
C ALA A 53 12.26 -15.73 -8.74
N ALA A 54 13.43 -15.21 -8.33
CA ALA A 54 14.38 -14.54 -9.23
C ALA A 54 14.90 -15.51 -10.28
N GLU A 55 15.35 -16.68 -9.85
CA GLU A 55 15.97 -17.70 -10.68
C GLU A 55 15.00 -18.19 -11.75
N ILE A 56 13.76 -18.43 -11.36
CA ILE A 56 12.74 -18.95 -12.28
C ILE A 56 12.23 -17.85 -13.22
N CYS A 57 12.02 -16.64 -12.74
CA CYS A 57 11.70 -15.52 -13.63
C CYS A 57 12.86 -15.27 -14.61
N LYS A 58 14.11 -15.41 -14.17
CA LYS A 58 15.29 -15.26 -15.02
C LYS A 58 15.36 -16.37 -16.06
N GLU A 59 15.10 -17.61 -15.67
CA GLU A 59 15.02 -18.75 -16.58
C GLU A 59 13.93 -18.52 -17.64
N LEU A 60 12.71 -18.19 -17.20
CA LEU A 60 11.58 -17.92 -18.10
C LEU A 60 11.90 -16.77 -19.07
N LEU A 61 12.42 -15.64 -18.59
CA LEU A 61 12.76 -14.49 -19.44
C LEU A 61 13.94 -14.77 -20.38
N THR A 62 14.87 -15.64 -19.98
CA THR A 62 16.01 -16.02 -20.83
C THR A 62 15.59 -17.01 -21.91
N ARG A 63 14.77 -18.00 -21.56
CA ARG A 63 14.25 -19.02 -22.49
C ARG A 63 13.18 -18.45 -23.41
N PHE A 64 12.39 -17.51 -22.91
CA PHE A 64 11.25 -16.90 -23.61
C PHE A 64 11.34 -15.37 -23.59
N PRO A 65 12.34 -14.76 -24.27
CA PRO A 65 12.53 -13.30 -24.27
C PRO A 65 11.35 -12.54 -24.90
N ALA A 66 10.63 -13.20 -25.82
CA ALA A 66 9.35 -12.76 -26.34
C ALA A 66 8.43 -13.99 -26.50
N LEU A 67 7.15 -13.80 -26.22
CA LEU A 67 6.14 -14.84 -26.39
C LEU A 67 5.42 -14.68 -27.72
N ASN A 68 5.31 -15.77 -28.47
CA ASN A 68 4.54 -15.89 -29.70
C ASN A 68 3.79 -17.23 -29.70
N GLU A 69 3.06 -17.54 -30.78
CA GLU A 69 2.26 -18.77 -30.84
C GLU A 69 3.08 -20.06 -30.61
N SER A 70 4.33 -20.09 -31.09
CA SER A 70 5.20 -21.28 -30.98
C SER A 70 5.81 -21.50 -29.60
N SER A 71 5.99 -20.44 -28.80
CA SER A 71 6.66 -20.50 -27.50
C SER A 71 5.70 -20.40 -26.30
N LEU A 72 4.45 -19.98 -26.53
CA LEU A 72 3.48 -19.71 -25.47
C LEU A 72 3.09 -20.97 -24.68
N GLU A 73 2.90 -22.09 -25.35
CA GLU A 73 2.52 -23.36 -24.71
C GLU A 73 3.60 -23.85 -23.74
N GLU A 74 4.85 -23.83 -24.19
CA GLU A 74 6.01 -24.23 -23.37
C GLU A 74 6.19 -23.29 -22.17
N TRP A 75 6.04 -21.98 -22.38
CA TRP A 75 6.07 -20.99 -21.31
C TRP A 75 4.94 -21.20 -20.29
N LEU A 76 3.72 -21.53 -20.75
CA LEU A 76 2.58 -21.82 -19.88
C LEU A 76 2.86 -23.04 -19.00
N HIS A 77 3.36 -24.14 -19.59
CA HIS A 77 3.74 -25.33 -18.83
C HIS A 77 4.82 -25.04 -17.79
N ALA A 78 5.89 -24.33 -18.16
CA ALA A 78 6.95 -23.97 -17.23
C ALA A 78 6.43 -23.10 -16.06
N SER A 79 5.58 -22.13 -16.36
CA SER A 79 4.95 -21.26 -15.36
C SER A 79 4.02 -22.03 -14.41
N ILE A 80 3.19 -22.92 -14.95
CA ILE A 80 2.28 -23.78 -14.19
C ILE A 80 3.06 -24.72 -13.27
N SER A 81 4.09 -25.40 -13.80
CA SER A 81 4.94 -26.30 -13.02
C SER A 81 5.62 -25.58 -11.87
N PHE A 82 6.12 -24.35 -12.08
CA PHE A 82 6.67 -23.54 -11.01
C PHE A 82 5.63 -23.21 -9.93
N LEU A 83 4.46 -22.69 -10.30
CA LEU A 83 3.43 -22.29 -9.33
C LEU A 83 2.91 -23.50 -8.54
N ALA A 84 2.73 -24.65 -9.20
CA ALA A 84 2.34 -25.89 -8.54
C ALA A 84 3.41 -26.36 -7.54
N ALA A 85 4.69 -26.32 -7.93
CA ALA A 85 5.80 -26.64 -7.02
C ALA A 85 5.91 -25.67 -5.86
N HIS A 86 5.67 -24.37 -6.10
CA HIS A 86 5.64 -23.36 -5.04
C HIS A 86 4.52 -23.66 -4.05
N ALA A 87 3.28 -23.89 -4.52
CA ALA A 87 2.10 -24.08 -3.68
C ALA A 87 2.24 -25.18 -2.62
N VAL A 88 3.06 -26.21 -2.88
CA VAL A 88 3.29 -27.34 -1.96
C VAL A 88 4.61 -27.28 -1.21
N ARG A 89 5.47 -26.30 -1.52
CA ARG A 89 6.81 -26.21 -0.90
C ARG A 89 6.73 -25.60 0.49
N ASN A 90 7.54 -26.14 1.39
CA ASN A 90 7.82 -25.52 2.69
C ASN A 90 9.15 -24.78 2.67
N TYR A 91 9.23 -23.67 3.41
CA TYR A 91 10.43 -22.87 3.61
C TYR A 91 10.77 -22.77 5.08
N SER A 92 12.06 -22.91 5.39
CA SER A 92 12.59 -22.63 6.73
C SER A 92 12.72 -21.12 6.92
N VAL A 93 12.04 -20.60 7.94
CA VAL A 93 12.14 -19.19 8.32
C VAL A 93 12.66 -19.05 9.74
N LEU A 94 13.62 -18.15 9.91
CA LEU A 94 14.18 -17.83 11.22
C LEU A 94 13.26 -16.83 11.96
N LEU A 95 12.77 -17.24 13.12
CA LEU A 95 12.01 -16.39 14.03
C LEU A 95 12.95 -15.47 14.83
N PRO A 96 12.43 -14.42 15.51
CA PRO A 96 13.24 -13.56 16.39
C PRO A 96 13.99 -14.29 17.51
N THR A 97 13.55 -15.50 17.87
CA THR A 97 14.20 -16.39 18.85
C THR A 97 15.40 -17.15 18.29
N ASN A 98 15.76 -16.93 17.02
CA ASN A 98 16.68 -17.78 16.25
C ASN A 98 16.22 -19.23 16.07
N GLU A 99 14.93 -19.52 16.31
CA GLU A 99 14.34 -20.81 15.97
C GLU A 99 13.98 -20.84 14.48
N SER A 100 14.32 -21.94 13.80
CA SER A 100 13.91 -22.17 12.41
C SER A 100 12.58 -22.92 12.38
N VAL A 101 11.60 -22.36 11.68
CA VAL A 101 10.28 -23.00 11.49
C VAL A 101 10.03 -23.27 10.02
N SER A 102 9.59 -24.49 9.72
CA SER A 102 9.18 -24.89 8.37
C SER A 102 7.73 -24.44 8.11
N LEU A 103 7.56 -23.53 7.17
CA LEU A 103 6.27 -22.91 6.83
C LEU A 103 5.91 -23.20 5.37
N PRO A 104 4.65 -23.57 5.07
CA PRO A 104 4.17 -23.60 3.69
C PRO A 104 4.38 -22.24 3.03
N SER A 105 4.83 -22.26 1.79
CA SER A 105 5.14 -21.09 0.97
C SER A 105 4.02 -20.06 0.93
N ALA A 106 2.77 -20.53 0.79
CA ALA A 106 1.58 -19.69 0.79
C ALA A 106 1.48 -18.85 2.07
N GLN A 107 1.93 -19.35 3.22
CA GLN A 107 1.93 -18.58 4.48
C GLN A 107 2.88 -17.38 4.45
N LEU A 108 3.86 -17.38 3.55
CA LEU A 108 4.92 -16.37 3.49
C LEU A 108 4.69 -15.33 2.39
N SER A 109 4.02 -15.69 1.31
CA SER A 109 3.75 -14.77 0.19
C SER A 109 2.61 -15.26 -0.70
N GLY A 110 1.82 -14.33 -1.25
CA GLY A 110 0.85 -14.59 -2.32
C GLY A 110 1.46 -14.51 -3.72
N LEU A 111 2.78 -14.37 -3.82
CA LEU A 111 3.54 -14.15 -5.05
C LEU A 111 3.05 -12.97 -5.93
N PRO A 112 2.66 -11.80 -5.39
CA PRO A 112 2.18 -10.69 -6.21
C PRO A 112 3.16 -10.25 -7.31
N MET A 113 4.47 -10.25 -7.05
CA MET A 113 5.46 -9.84 -8.04
C MET A 113 5.59 -10.85 -9.17
N VAL A 114 5.69 -12.16 -8.87
CA VAL A 114 5.72 -13.20 -9.91
C VAL A 114 4.40 -13.21 -10.70
N ARG A 115 3.26 -13.15 -10.02
CA ARG A 115 1.93 -13.10 -10.65
C ARG A 115 1.87 -11.99 -11.69
N ARG A 116 2.29 -10.78 -11.32
CA ARG A 116 2.29 -9.61 -12.22
C ARG A 116 3.31 -9.74 -13.34
N SER A 117 4.48 -10.32 -13.09
CA SER A 117 5.48 -10.57 -14.15
C SER A 117 4.93 -11.54 -15.20
N LEU A 118 4.30 -12.64 -14.79
CA LEU A 118 3.71 -13.62 -15.69
C LEU A 118 2.53 -13.03 -16.48
N LEU A 119 1.64 -12.29 -15.83
CA LEU A 119 0.53 -11.60 -16.51
C LEU A 119 1.05 -10.53 -17.48
N ALA A 120 2.07 -9.77 -17.11
CA ALA A 120 2.67 -8.77 -17.99
C ALA A 120 3.28 -9.40 -19.25
N GLN A 121 3.97 -10.54 -19.12
CA GLN A 121 4.47 -11.30 -20.27
C GLN A 121 3.32 -11.78 -21.18
N LEU A 122 2.25 -12.33 -20.59
CA LEU A 122 1.07 -12.78 -21.34
C LEU A 122 0.37 -11.63 -22.08
N VAL A 123 0.17 -10.49 -21.42
CA VAL A 123 -0.45 -9.30 -22.03
C VAL A 123 0.44 -8.74 -23.15
N LYS A 124 1.77 -8.68 -22.95
CA LYS A 124 2.71 -8.28 -24.00
C LYS A 124 2.62 -9.20 -25.21
N ALA A 125 2.56 -10.52 -24.99
CA ALA A 125 2.37 -11.51 -26.05
C ALA A 125 1.08 -11.24 -26.82
N TRP A 126 -0.02 -11.02 -26.10
CA TRP A 126 -1.32 -10.73 -26.70
C TRP A 126 -1.31 -9.45 -27.54
N LEU A 127 -0.69 -8.38 -27.05
CA LEU A 127 -0.60 -7.10 -27.76
C LEU A 127 0.27 -7.17 -29.04
N THR A 128 1.25 -8.07 -29.09
CA THR A 128 2.26 -8.11 -30.17
C THR A 128 2.27 -9.44 -30.90
N GLY A 129 2.85 -10.48 -30.28
CA GLY A 129 3.11 -11.77 -30.92
C GLY A 129 1.89 -12.63 -31.26
N LEU A 130 0.71 -12.31 -30.69
CA LEU A 130 -0.52 -13.08 -30.90
C LEU A 130 -1.61 -12.28 -31.64
N ASN A 131 -1.31 -11.08 -32.17
CA ASN A 131 -2.27 -10.24 -32.90
C ASN A 131 -3.61 -10.05 -32.17
N ARG A 132 -3.55 -9.88 -30.84
CA ARG A 132 -4.73 -9.75 -29.96
C ARG A 132 -5.71 -10.92 -30.02
N GLN A 133 -5.23 -12.14 -30.33
CA GLN A 133 -6.04 -13.35 -30.33
C GLN A 133 -5.38 -14.45 -29.51
N MET A 134 -6.07 -14.96 -28.48
CA MET A 134 -5.57 -16.12 -27.74
C MET A 134 -5.89 -17.43 -28.51
N PRO A 135 -4.90 -18.29 -28.82
CA PRO A 135 -5.19 -19.57 -29.46
C PRO A 135 -6.12 -20.44 -28.60
N ALA A 136 -7.24 -20.87 -29.16
CA ALA A 136 -8.27 -21.61 -28.41
C ALA A 136 -7.72 -22.87 -27.70
N ARG A 137 -6.74 -23.55 -28.31
CA ARG A 137 -6.08 -24.73 -27.73
C ARG A 137 -5.35 -24.45 -26.41
N LEU A 138 -4.95 -23.20 -26.17
CA LEU A 138 -4.19 -22.79 -24.99
C LEU A 138 -5.05 -22.18 -23.88
N GLU A 139 -6.34 -21.88 -24.15
CA GLU A 139 -7.26 -21.35 -23.12
C GLU A 139 -7.31 -22.21 -21.84
N PRO A 140 -7.32 -23.56 -21.90
CA PRO A 140 -7.30 -24.39 -20.69
C PRO A 140 -6.03 -24.23 -19.84
N LEU A 141 -4.87 -24.04 -20.48
CA LEU A 141 -3.60 -23.82 -19.78
C LEU A 141 -3.57 -22.44 -19.13
N VAL A 142 -4.09 -21.41 -19.81
CA VAL A 142 -4.25 -20.07 -19.19
C VAL A 142 -5.21 -20.15 -18.00
N ALA A 143 -6.33 -20.87 -18.11
CA ALA A 143 -7.25 -21.10 -16.99
C ALA A 143 -6.59 -21.80 -15.80
N GLN A 144 -5.76 -22.82 -16.06
CA GLN A 144 -5.00 -23.49 -15.01
C GLN A 144 -3.98 -22.54 -14.35
N LEU A 145 -3.26 -21.73 -15.14
CA LEU A 145 -2.33 -20.73 -14.62
C LEU A 145 -3.03 -19.73 -13.69
N ILE A 146 -4.15 -19.14 -14.12
CA ILE A 146 -4.93 -18.20 -13.32
C ILE A 146 -5.46 -18.86 -12.05
N SER A 147 -5.96 -20.10 -12.15
CA SER A 147 -6.48 -20.84 -11.00
C SER A 147 -5.41 -21.10 -9.95
N LEU A 148 -4.18 -21.45 -10.36
CA LEU A 148 -3.04 -21.61 -9.45
C LEU A 148 -2.65 -20.29 -8.79
N MET A 149 -2.53 -19.21 -9.56
CA MET A 149 -2.24 -17.87 -9.02
C MET A 149 -3.28 -17.45 -7.97
N TYR A 150 -4.56 -17.69 -8.27
CA TYR A 150 -5.66 -17.38 -7.35
C TYR A 150 -5.67 -18.25 -6.09
N GLY A 151 -5.43 -19.56 -6.24
CA GLY A 151 -5.28 -20.48 -5.12
C GLY A 151 -4.16 -20.03 -4.16
N ILE A 152 -2.96 -19.76 -4.68
CA ILE A 152 -1.81 -19.29 -3.89
C ILE A 152 -2.14 -17.98 -3.15
N HIS A 153 -2.76 -17.01 -3.84
CA HIS A 153 -3.19 -15.76 -3.21
C HIS A 153 -4.18 -16.00 -2.07
N LYS A 154 -5.24 -16.75 -2.35
CA LYS A 154 -6.30 -17.06 -1.37
C LYS A 154 -5.73 -17.71 -0.13
N ASP A 155 -4.94 -18.77 -0.31
CA ASP A 155 -4.31 -19.49 0.79
C ASP A 155 -3.38 -18.56 1.58
N SER A 156 -2.64 -17.69 0.87
CA SER A 156 -1.76 -16.72 1.52
C SER A 156 -2.50 -15.67 2.35
N VAL A 157 -3.63 -15.17 1.87
CA VAL A 157 -4.46 -14.21 2.62
C VAL A 157 -5.01 -14.88 3.89
N VAL A 158 -5.55 -16.10 3.77
CA VAL A 158 -6.11 -16.86 4.89
C VAL A 158 -5.03 -17.18 5.94
N HIS A 159 -3.85 -17.62 5.51
CA HIS A 159 -2.78 -18.01 6.42
C HIS A 159 -2.13 -16.83 7.15
N ARG A 160 -1.95 -15.69 6.46
CA ARG A 160 -1.41 -14.47 7.08
C ARG A 160 -2.43 -13.81 8.00
N GLY A 161 -3.71 -13.83 7.63
CA GLY A 161 -4.84 -13.45 8.47
C GLY A 161 -4.88 -12.00 8.97
N VAL A 162 -3.93 -11.17 8.55
CA VAL A 162 -3.77 -9.77 8.98
C VAL A 162 -3.49 -8.92 7.75
N LEU A 163 -4.26 -7.84 7.61
CA LEU A 163 -4.06 -6.87 6.54
C LEU A 163 -3.36 -5.62 7.06
N GLN A 164 -2.26 -5.25 6.40
CA GLN A 164 -1.64 -3.93 6.52
C GLN A 164 -2.07 -3.09 5.32
N TYR A 165 -2.82 -2.03 5.57
CA TYR A 165 -3.19 -1.07 4.54
C TYR A 165 -2.21 0.10 4.53
N HIS A 166 -1.51 0.28 3.41
CA HIS A 166 -0.65 1.43 3.21
C HIS A 166 -1.48 2.61 2.70
N HIS A 167 -1.67 3.59 3.58
CA HIS A 167 -2.65 4.65 3.44
C HIS A 167 -1.98 5.93 2.92
N ILE A 168 -2.01 6.09 1.59
CA ILE A 168 -1.39 7.23 0.89
C ILE A 168 -2.40 8.35 0.53
N SER A 169 -3.70 8.03 0.47
CA SER A 169 -4.76 8.98 0.10
C SER A 169 -5.80 9.09 1.20
N LYS A 170 -6.05 10.29 1.74
CA LYS A 170 -6.98 10.51 2.87
C LYS A 170 -8.40 10.03 2.60
N SER A 171 -9.02 10.48 1.51
CA SER A 171 -10.38 10.04 1.18
C SER A 171 -10.42 8.54 0.91
N GLY A 172 -9.36 8.00 0.30
CA GLY A 172 -9.24 6.56 0.05
C GLY A 172 -9.15 5.76 1.34
N GLY A 173 -8.32 6.18 2.31
CA GLY A 173 -8.12 5.43 3.54
C GLY A 173 -9.19 5.60 4.60
N THR A 174 -9.91 6.74 4.67
CA THR A 174 -11.14 6.79 5.48
C THR A 174 -12.11 5.73 5.01
N ALA A 175 -12.39 5.68 3.71
CA ALA A 175 -13.33 4.73 3.15
C ALA A 175 -12.84 3.27 3.29
N TRP A 176 -11.52 3.04 3.21
CA TRP A 176 -10.96 1.71 3.47
C TRP A 176 -11.07 1.28 4.93
N ASN A 177 -10.85 2.20 5.88
CA ASN A 177 -11.04 1.96 7.31
C ASN A 177 -12.50 1.63 7.65
N GLU A 178 -13.43 2.39 7.08
CA GLU A 178 -14.87 2.14 7.20
C GLU A 178 -15.26 0.79 6.56
N ALA A 179 -14.73 0.47 5.38
CA ALA A 179 -14.95 -0.83 4.74
C ALA A 179 -14.42 -1.98 5.60
N ALA A 180 -13.22 -1.87 6.18
CA ALA A 180 -12.68 -2.89 7.07
C ALA A 180 -13.61 -3.14 8.26
N SER A 181 -14.08 -2.07 8.90
CA SER A 181 -15.02 -2.16 10.03
C SER A 181 -16.37 -2.76 9.61
N ALA A 182 -16.91 -2.36 8.46
CA ALA A 182 -18.15 -2.90 7.92
C ALA A 182 -18.07 -4.39 7.55
N ASN A 183 -16.86 -4.89 7.28
CA ASN A 183 -16.59 -6.32 7.05
C ASN A 183 -16.19 -7.07 8.33
N GLY A 184 -16.30 -6.48 9.51
CA GLY A 184 -16.07 -7.17 10.79
C GLY A 184 -14.60 -7.29 11.21
N CYS A 185 -13.69 -6.56 10.57
CA CYS A 185 -12.28 -6.55 10.97
C CYS A 185 -12.08 -5.97 12.37
N VAL A 186 -11.13 -6.53 13.12
CA VAL A 186 -10.65 -5.95 14.38
C VAL A 186 -9.58 -4.92 14.06
N VAL A 187 -9.86 -3.66 14.37
CA VAL A 187 -9.00 -2.51 14.04
C VAL A 187 -8.48 -1.82 15.32
N PRO A 188 -7.29 -1.17 15.28
CA PRO A 188 -6.84 -0.32 16.37
C PRO A 188 -7.81 0.83 16.67
N LYS A 189 -8.05 1.12 17.95
CA LYS A 189 -8.84 2.27 18.40
C LYS A 189 -8.02 3.57 18.38
N THR A 190 -7.54 3.97 17.20
CA THR A 190 -6.81 5.21 16.98
C THR A 190 -7.38 5.95 15.79
N LEU A 191 -7.21 7.28 15.74
CA LEU A 191 -7.55 8.05 14.55
C LEU A 191 -6.66 7.57 13.41
N GLY A 192 -7.25 6.91 12.40
CA GLY A 192 -6.52 6.32 11.27
C GLY A 192 -6.15 4.84 11.42
N ASN A 193 -6.62 4.15 12.46
CA ASN A 193 -6.44 2.70 12.65
C ASN A 193 -4.96 2.24 12.67
N HIS A 194 -4.07 3.06 13.24
CA HIS A 194 -2.66 2.74 13.47
C HIS A 194 -2.47 1.91 14.74
N VAL A 195 -1.51 0.99 14.71
CA VAL A 195 -1.03 0.34 15.93
C VAL A 195 -0.13 1.31 16.69
N ARG A 196 -0.51 1.66 17.93
CA ARG A 196 0.27 2.57 18.77
C ARG A 196 1.71 2.07 18.92
N GLY A 197 2.67 2.99 18.86
CA GLY A 197 4.09 2.65 19.00
C GLY A 197 4.74 2.03 17.76
N PHE A 198 4.01 1.84 16.65
CA PHE A 198 4.65 1.53 15.37
C PHE A 198 5.29 2.75 14.70
N GLY A 199 4.81 3.96 15.03
CA GLY A 199 5.32 5.20 14.42
C GLY A 199 4.86 5.38 12.97
N ASP A 200 3.76 4.72 12.59
CA ASP A 200 3.21 4.72 11.24
C ASP A 200 2.22 5.87 10.98
N GLU A 201 2.08 6.82 11.91
CA GLU A 201 1.21 7.96 11.73
C GLU A 201 1.76 8.95 10.69
N CYS A 202 0.87 9.68 10.05
CA CYS A 202 1.22 10.72 9.08
C CYS A 202 2.24 11.74 9.62
N ARG A 203 3.22 12.07 8.78
CA ARG A 203 4.29 13.06 9.04
C ARG A 203 4.29 14.15 8.00
N TRP A 204 3.21 14.90 7.94
CA TRP A 204 2.99 15.84 6.86
C TRP A 204 3.52 17.23 7.14
N VAL A 205 3.31 17.70 8.37
CA VAL A 205 3.51 19.10 8.72
C VAL A 205 4.84 19.27 9.46
N ASP A 206 5.62 20.27 9.05
CA ASP A 206 6.81 20.70 9.77
C ASP A 206 6.40 21.34 11.12
N PRO A 207 6.81 20.76 12.26
CA PRO A 207 6.39 21.26 13.56
C PRO A 207 7.00 22.63 13.91
N ARG A 208 8.17 22.99 13.36
CA ARG A 208 8.78 24.31 13.59
C ARG A 208 8.03 25.36 12.80
N MET A 209 7.78 25.11 11.51
CA MET A 209 7.00 26.03 10.67
C MET A 209 5.59 26.22 11.24
N TYR A 210 4.94 25.14 11.66
CA TYR A 210 3.59 25.22 12.24
C TYR A 210 3.55 26.09 13.51
N ARG A 211 4.52 25.97 14.43
CA ARG A 211 4.58 26.81 15.65
C ARG A 211 4.79 28.28 15.31
N ASN A 212 5.66 28.57 14.34
CA ASN A 212 5.91 29.95 13.90
C ASN A 212 4.62 30.57 13.34
N LEU A 213 3.88 29.81 12.52
CA LEU A 213 2.61 30.26 11.95
C LEU A 213 1.49 30.38 12.98
N SER A 214 1.40 29.47 13.95
CA SER A 214 0.30 29.42 14.92
C SER A 214 0.52 30.32 16.14
N GLY A 215 1.78 30.61 16.49
CA GLY A 215 2.13 31.27 17.75
C GLY A 215 1.81 30.41 19.00
N SER A 216 1.45 29.14 18.81
CA SER A 216 1.07 28.21 19.87
C SER A 216 2.10 27.10 19.99
N THR A 217 2.33 26.64 21.22
CA THR A 217 3.13 25.45 21.51
C THR A 217 2.37 24.15 21.17
N ARG A 218 1.03 24.22 21.07
CA ARG A 218 0.16 23.09 20.71
C ARG A 218 0.32 22.75 19.24
N LEU A 219 0.65 21.48 18.96
CA LEU A 219 0.82 20.97 17.60
C LEU A 219 -0.48 20.32 17.08
N VAL A 220 -0.71 20.43 15.76
CA VAL A 220 -1.69 19.60 15.05
C VAL A 220 -1.17 18.15 14.97
N LEU A 221 -2.06 17.16 14.91
CA LEU A 221 -1.71 15.72 15.01
C LEU A 221 -0.61 15.26 14.05
N TRP A 222 -0.55 15.84 12.85
CA TRP A 222 0.40 15.48 11.79
C TRP A 222 1.64 16.37 11.71
N ALA A 223 1.83 17.29 12.67
CA ALA A 223 3.04 18.11 12.80
C ALA A 223 4.20 17.25 13.34
N ARG A 224 4.66 16.33 12.49
CA ARG A 224 5.63 15.28 12.82
C ARG A 224 6.68 15.08 11.71
N TRP A 225 6.74 16.00 10.73
CA TRP A 225 7.80 15.98 9.72
C TRP A 225 9.17 16.24 10.36
N GLY A 226 10.20 15.65 9.74
CA GLY A 226 11.58 15.65 10.22
C GLY A 226 12.10 14.23 10.46
N PRO A 227 13.44 14.02 10.45
CA PRO A 227 14.04 12.70 10.55
C PRO A 227 13.47 11.88 11.71
N PHE A 228 12.89 10.74 11.37
CA PHE A 228 12.28 9.87 12.35
C PHE A 228 12.72 8.43 12.13
N ARG A 229 13.17 7.79 13.21
CA ARG A 229 13.38 6.34 13.24
C ARG A 229 12.30 5.70 14.07
N ARG A 230 11.64 4.67 13.53
CA ARG A 230 10.64 3.89 14.28
C ARG A 230 11.23 3.33 15.59
N PRO A 231 10.42 3.13 16.63
CA PRO A 231 10.87 2.47 17.86
C PRO A 231 11.47 1.08 17.55
N ARG A 232 12.51 0.66 18.30
CA ARG A 232 13.23 -0.61 18.03
C ARG A 232 12.28 -1.80 17.89
N GLY A 233 11.29 -1.94 18.78
CA GLY A 233 10.30 -3.03 18.75
C GLY A 233 9.32 -3.00 17.57
N ALA A 234 9.33 -1.96 16.73
CA ALA A 234 8.48 -1.82 15.56
C ALA A 234 9.23 -1.82 14.22
N ARG A 235 10.56 -2.02 14.24
CA ARG A 235 11.40 -2.10 13.02
C ARG A 235 11.42 -3.49 12.40
N ASN A 236 11.10 -4.53 13.18
CA ASN A 236 11.10 -5.91 12.71
C ASN A 236 9.66 -6.38 12.41
N CYS A 237 9.46 -6.95 11.22
CA CYS A 237 8.19 -7.49 10.80
C CYS A 237 7.61 -8.58 11.70
N TRP A 238 8.46 -9.46 12.25
CA TRP A 238 8.02 -10.47 13.20
C TRP A 238 7.57 -9.87 14.53
N SER A 239 8.27 -8.84 15.03
CA SER A 239 7.84 -8.12 16.23
C SER A 239 6.52 -7.39 16.00
N ARG A 240 6.34 -6.80 14.81
CA ARG A 240 5.07 -6.19 14.41
C ARG A 240 3.96 -7.22 14.34
N LEU A 241 4.20 -8.38 13.71
CA LEU A 241 3.22 -9.47 13.65
C LEU A 241 2.86 -9.95 15.05
N ALA A 242 3.84 -10.24 15.90
CA ALA A 242 3.62 -10.69 17.28
C ALA A 242 2.72 -9.73 18.08
N ARG A 243 2.90 -8.42 17.90
CA ARG A 243 2.10 -7.40 18.59
C ARG A 243 0.69 -7.28 18.02
N VAL A 244 0.55 -7.31 16.69
CA VAL A 244 -0.75 -7.30 16.01
C VAL A 244 -1.53 -8.58 16.37
N ALA A 245 -0.86 -9.73 16.26
CA ALA A 245 -1.32 -11.05 16.66
C ALA A 245 -1.83 -11.08 18.10
N GLY A 246 -1.01 -10.62 19.05
CA GLY A 246 -1.33 -10.60 20.48
C GLY A 246 -2.45 -9.62 20.84
N ALA A 247 -2.63 -8.55 20.07
CA ALA A 247 -3.76 -7.62 20.22
C ALA A 247 -5.04 -8.10 19.48
N GLY A 248 -4.99 -9.24 18.80
CA GLY A 248 -6.13 -9.77 18.04
C GLY A 248 -6.55 -8.89 16.87
N LEU A 249 -5.66 -8.09 16.30
CA LEU A 249 -5.99 -7.17 15.20
C LEU A 249 -5.94 -7.92 13.86
N SER A 250 -6.97 -7.77 13.04
CA SER A 250 -7.00 -8.34 11.69
C SER A 250 -6.68 -7.30 10.61
N TYR A 251 -6.66 -6.03 10.98
CA TYR A 251 -6.45 -4.90 10.09
C TYR A 251 -5.74 -3.76 10.82
N PHE A 252 -4.81 -3.09 10.15
CA PHE A 252 -4.28 -1.80 10.60
C PHE A 252 -3.75 -1.00 9.42
N SER A 253 -3.56 0.31 9.62
CA SER A 253 -3.05 1.20 8.58
C SER A 253 -1.64 1.73 8.87
N ASN A 254 -0.85 1.90 7.82
CA ASN A 254 0.41 2.62 7.82
C ASN A 254 0.33 3.84 6.89
N GLU A 255 0.42 5.04 7.48
CA GLU A 255 0.29 6.34 6.82
C GLU A 255 1.63 7.08 6.64
N TYR A 256 2.75 6.41 6.91
CA TYR A 256 4.08 7.02 6.89
C TYR A 256 4.88 6.53 5.67
N SER A 257 5.82 5.62 5.87
CA SER A 257 6.73 5.04 4.87
C SER A 257 6.76 3.51 5.00
N LEU A 258 7.50 2.82 4.13
CA LEU A 258 7.87 1.42 4.34
C LEU A 258 8.93 1.29 5.44
N LEU A 259 9.26 0.05 5.84
CA LEU A 259 10.29 -0.19 6.83
C LEU A 259 11.68 -0.14 6.18
N GLY A 260 12.63 0.56 6.80
CA GLY A 260 14.04 0.51 6.40
C GLY A 260 14.73 -0.81 6.73
N PRO A 261 16.00 -0.97 6.29
CA PRO A 261 16.76 -2.20 6.50
C PRO A 261 16.87 -2.52 8.00
N GLN A 262 16.72 -3.81 8.33
CA GLN A 262 17.08 -4.31 9.65
C GLN A 262 18.61 -4.31 9.76
N ARG A 263 19.20 -3.21 10.25
CA ARG A 263 20.61 -3.23 10.64
C ARG A 263 20.78 -4.31 11.70
N ARG A 264 21.46 -5.41 11.35
CA ARG A 264 21.85 -6.42 12.35
C ARG A 264 22.62 -5.68 13.43
N HIS A 265 22.33 -6.00 14.69
CA HIS A 265 22.91 -5.37 15.89
C HIS A 265 24.46 -5.29 15.90
N GLN A 266 25.16 -5.91 14.96
CA GLN A 266 26.62 -5.88 14.85
C GLN A 266 27.23 -4.51 14.48
N GLN A 267 26.51 -3.62 13.78
CA GLN A 267 27.06 -2.29 13.44
C GLN A 267 26.90 -1.23 14.55
N GLN A 268 26.22 -1.55 15.66
CA GLN A 268 26.08 -0.63 16.80
C GLN A 268 27.38 -0.47 17.60
N GLN A 269 28.37 -1.35 17.44
CA GLN A 269 29.69 -1.17 18.06
C GLN A 269 30.61 -0.25 17.25
N GLU A 270 30.36 -0.05 15.95
CA GLU A 270 31.23 0.80 15.10
C GLU A 270 30.71 2.24 15.01
N GLU A 271 29.40 2.49 15.12
CA GLU A 271 28.84 3.85 15.04
C GLU A 271 28.98 4.70 16.31
N GLU A 272 29.32 4.10 17.48
CA GLU A 272 29.66 4.87 18.68
C GLU A 272 31.14 5.34 18.70
N GLU A 273 32.00 4.81 17.81
CA GLU A 273 33.41 5.25 17.70
C GLU A 273 33.64 6.32 16.60
N GLU A 274 32.68 6.54 15.69
CA GLU A 274 32.79 7.50 14.57
C GLU A 274 31.93 8.77 14.75
N GLU A 275 31.78 9.30 15.98
CA GLU A 275 31.21 10.65 16.24
C GLU A 275 32.06 11.81 15.63
N GLY A 276 33.12 11.51 14.89
CA GLY A 276 34.03 12.46 14.26
C GLY A 276 33.73 12.76 12.78
N GLY A 277 32.60 13.38 12.47
CA GLY A 277 32.49 14.32 11.33
C GLY A 277 32.79 13.78 9.92
N GLY A 278 32.01 12.81 9.44
CA GLY A 278 31.92 12.50 8.00
C GLY A 278 30.59 12.96 7.44
N GLY A 279 30.58 14.00 6.60
CA GLY A 279 29.41 14.39 5.82
C GLY A 279 28.99 13.26 4.89
N GLY A 280 28.08 12.41 5.36
CA GLY A 280 27.59 11.26 4.61
C GLY A 280 26.95 11.72 3.31
N ASP A 281 27.51 11.25 2.20
CA ASP A 281 26.98 11.48 0.87
C ASP A 281 25.48 11.16 0.84
N ALA A 282 24.68 12.09 0.33
CA ALA A 282 23.24 11.96 0.14
C ALA A 282 22.83 10.82 -0.83
N ASP A 283 23.78 10.00 -1.27
CA ASP A 283 23.61 8.84 -2.13
C ASP A 283 23.86 7.51 -1.39
N SER A 284 23.74 7.49 -0.06
CA SER A 284 23.89 6.31 0.81
C SER A 284 23.11 5.07 0.34
N GLY A 285 22.07 5.26 -0.50
CA GLY A 285 21.28 4.19 -1.10
C GLY A 285 20.50 3.36 -0.07
N SER A 286 20.44 3.80 1.18
CA SER A 286 19.83 3.05 2.29
C SER A 286 18.35 2.75 2.06
N PHE A 287 17.65 3.63 1.33
CA PHE A 287 16.25 3.46 0.92
C PHE A 287 16.01 2.22 0.06
N LEU A 288 17.05 1.62 -0.53
CA LEU A 288 16.95 0.33 -1.21
C LEU A 288 16.69 -0.83 -0.24
N GLY A 289 16.88 -0.61 1.06
CA GLY A 289 16.49 -1.54 2.13
C GLY A 289 15.01 -1.46 2.52
N ALA A 290 14.24 -0.53 1.93
CA ALA A 290 12.79 -0.42 2.12
C ALA A 290 12.10 -1.78 1.89
N HIS A 291 11.06 -2.08 2.66
CA HIS A 291 10.21 -3.26 2.44
C HIS A 291 8.87 -3.16 3.17
N SER A 292 7.87 -3.84 2.62
CA SER A 292 6.66 -4.23 3.36
C SER A 292 6.93 -5.49 4.19
N CYS A 293 6.08 -5.76 5.19
CA CYS A 293 6.20 -7.00 5.96
C CYS A 293 5.47 -8.13 5.25
N PRO A 294 6.17 -9.17 4.75
CA PRO A 294 5.54 -10.25 4.00
C PRO A 294 4.56 -11.06 4.85
N GLN A 295 4.68 -11.03 6.17
CA GLN A 295 3.77 -11.67 7.12
C GLN A 295 2.36 -11.07 7.13
N PHE A 296 2.17 -9.87 6.57
CA PHE A 296 0.87 -9.24 6.42
C PHE A 296 0.41 -9.30 4.97
N VAL A 297 -0.90 -9.29 4.76
CA VAL A 297 -1.51 -8.98 3.47
C VAL A 297 -1.36 -7.48 3.25
N ASN A 298 -0.49 -7.07 2.33
CA ASN A 298 -0.16 -5.66 2.09
C ASN A 298 -1.03 -5.11 0.97
N VAL A 299 -1.86 -4.12 1.29
CA VAL A 299 -2.75 -3.48 0.31
C VAL A 299 -2.44 -1.99 0.26
N VAL A 300 -2.47 -1.40 -0.94
CA VAL A 300 -2.30 0.05 -1.13
C VAL A 300 -3.34 0.60 -2.09
N THR A 301 -3.79 1.82 -1.81
CA THR A 301 -4.64 2.59 -2.72
C THR A 301 -3.86 3.77 -3.25
N LEU A 302 -3.73 3.83 -4.57
CA LEU A 302 -3.21 4.95 -5.31
C LEU A 302 -4.34 5.92 -5.70
N ARG A 303 -3.95 7.15 -6.00
CA ARG A 303 -4.85 8.19 -6.49
C ARG A 303 -4.08 9.11 -7.41
N GLN A 304 -4.75 9.70 -8.39
CA GLN A 304 -4.18 10.71 -9.26
C GLN A 304 -3.51 11.83 -8.43
N PRO A 305 -2.20 12.11 -8.65
CA PRO A 305 -1.39 12.93 -7.74
C PRO A 305 -1.97 14.31 -7.44
N GLN A 306 -2.56 14.96 -8.44
CA GLN A 306 -3.15 16.29 -8.34
C GLN A 306 -4.37 16.28 -7.41
N ARG A 307 -5.31 15.36 -7.63
CA ARG A 307 -6.48 15.16 -6.75
C ARG A 307 -6.05 14.76 -5.33
N ARG A 308 -4.99 13.96 -5.20
CA ARG A 308 -4.42 13.60 -3.88
C ARG A 308 -3.84 14.82 -3.17
N LEU A 309 -3.07 15.66 -3.86
CA LEU A 309 -2.50 16.89 -3.33
C LEU A 309 -3.60 17.82 -2.82
N GLU A 310 -4.55 18.16 -3.69
CA GLU A 310 -5.66 19.03 -3.37
C GLU A 310 -6.46 18.52 -2.16
N SER A 311 -6.74 17.21 -2.12
CA SER A 311 -7.41 16.57 -0.98
C SER A 311 -6.61 16.68 0.30
N ALA A 312 -5.28 16.50 0.26
CA ALA A 312 -4.42 16.60 1.43
C ALA A 312 -4.33 18.04 1.95
N LEU A 313 -4.17 19.02 1.06
CA LEU A 313 -4.10 20.44 1.44
C LEU A 313 -5.41 20.92 2.07
N ARG A 314 -6.57 20.59 1.47
CA ARG A 314 -7.88 20.91 2.06
C ARG A 314 -8.06 20.27 3.43
N PHE A 315 -7.68 19.02 3.57
CA PHE A 315 -7.76 18.30 4.83
C PHE A 315 -6.87 18.96 5.90
N LEU A 316 -5.63 19.32 5.55
CA LEU A 316 -4.75 20.10 6.43
C LEU A 316 -5.39 21.43 6.84
N GLN A 317 -5.91 22.22 5.89
CA GLN A 317 -6.55 23.50 6.19
C GLN A 317 -7.71 23.36 7.19
N VAL A 318 -8.61 22.38 7.00
CA VAL A 318 -9.77 22.16 7.88
C VAL A 318 -9.33 21.87 9.31
N TYR A 319 -8.34 21.01 9.49
CA TYR A 319 -7.89 20.64 10.82
C TYR A 319 -7.01 21.71 11.47
N ILE A 320 -6.15 22.39 10.71
CA ILE A 320 -5.38 23.52 11.23
C ILE A 320 -6.33 24.61 11.75
N ARG A 321 -7.37 24.96 10.97
CA ARG A 321 -8.43 25.87 11.42
C ARG A 321 -9.05 25.41 12.73
N ARG A 322 -9.47 24.14 12.81
CA ARG A 322 -10.07 23.58 14.03
C ARG A 322 -9.13 23.69 15.23
N TYR A 323 -7.85 23.38 15.05
CA TYR A 323 -6.85 23.42 16.12
C TYR A 323 -6.55 24.84 16.60
N TRP A 324 -6.51 25.83 15.70
CA TRP A 324 -6.25 27.22 16.06
C TRP A 324 -7.44 27.87 16.77
N GLN A 325 -8.66 27.36 16.56
CA GLN A 325 -9.88 27.85 17.20
C GLN A 325 -10.14 27.28 18.60
N VAL A 326 -9.30 26.36 19.12
CA VAL A 326 -9.58 25.69 20.40
C VAL A 326 -9.44 26.64 21.59
N ASP A 327 -8.41 27.48 21.59
CA ASP A 327 -8.11 28.35 22.74
C ASP A 327 -8.85 29.69 22.64
N ASP A 328 -8.86 30.29 21.44
CA ASP A 328 -9.64 31.48 21.11
C ASP A 328 -10.21 31.33 19.68
N ARG A 329 -11.54 31.25 19.59
CA ARG A 329 -12.24 30.99 18.33
C ARG A 329 -12.10 32.14 17.33
N GLU A 330 -12.16 33.39 17.78
CA GLU A 330 -12.17 34.56 16.90
C GLU A 330 -10.76 34.91 16.47
N TYR A 331 -9.82 34.95 17.42
CA TYR A 331 -8.40 35.14 17.14
C TYR A 331 -7.87 34.04 16.23
N GLY A 332 -8.14 32.77 16.56
CA GLY A 332 -7.71 31.61 15.79
C GLY A 332 -8.26 31.61 14.36
N LEU A 333 -9.51 32.00 14.16
CA LEU A 333 -10.11 32.12 12.82
C LEU A 333 -9.47 33.25 12.02
N THR A 334 -9.25 34.41 12.64
CA THR A 334 -8.63 35.57 12.00
C THR A 334 -7.21 35.24 11.54
N ARG A 335 -6.42 34.65 12.44
CA ARG A 335 -5.06 34.20 12.14
C ARG A 335 -5.05 33.13 11.04
N PHE A 336 -5.96 32.15 11.10
CA PHE A 336 -6.09 31.13 10.06
C PHE A 336 -6.35 31.77 8.68
N ARG A 337 -7.27 32.74 8.61
CA ARG A 337 -7.61 33.41 7.34
C ARG A 337 -6.43 34.18 6.76
N GLN A 338 -5.71 34.92 7.62
CA GLN A 338 -4.52 35.67 7.23
C GLN A 338 -3.42 34.79 6.63
N VAL A 339 -3.22 33.60 7.21
CA VAL A 339 -2.16 32.68 6.77
C VAL A 339 -2.57 31.83 5.57
N PHE A 340 -3.80 31.27 5.57
CA PHE A 340 -4.15 30.18 4.66
C PHE A 340 -5.05 30.54 3.48
N CYS A 341 -5.90 31.58 3.58
CA CYS A 341 -6.81 31.88 2.46
C CYS A 341 -6.07 32.40 1.21
N ASN A 342 -4.86 32.94 1.39
CA ASN A 342 -3.99 33.41 0.30
C ASN A 342 -2.59 32.75 0.33
N ALA A 343 -2.49 31.55 0.92
CA ALA A 343 -1.24 30.79 1.01
C ALA A 343 -0.54 30.67 -0.35
N SER A 344 0.78 30.90 -0.39
CA SER A 344 1.63 30.66 -1.57
C SER A 344 2.06 29.19 -1.68
N ALA A 345 2.60 28.80 -2.82
CA ALA A 345 3.21 27.48 -2.98
C ALA A 345 4.39 27.30 -2.01
N ASP A 346 5.21 28.33 -1.81
CA ASP A 346 6.35 28.29 -0.89
C ASP A 346 5.91 28.05 0.56
N LEU A 347 4.81 28.66 0.99
CA LEU A 347 4.24 28.36 2.30
C LEU A 347 3.93 26.87 2.45
N TRP A 348 3.32 26.26 1.43
CA TRP A 348 3.00 24.83 1.45
C TRP A 348 4.23 23.94 1.38
N ARG A 349 5.25 24.31 0.61
CA ARG A 349 6.54 23.60 0.57
C ARG A 349 7.24 23.61 1.91
N SER A 350 7.22 24.74 2.64
CA SER A 350 7.82 24.83 3.97
C SER A 350 6.96 24.16 5.05
N LEU A 351 5.63 24.33 5.00
CA LEU A 351 4.74 23.83 6.03
C LEU A 351 4.47 22.34 5.91
N ALA A 352 4.27 21.83 4.69
CA ALA A 352 3.93 20.44 4.45
C ALA A 352 4.82 19.79 3.37
N PRO A 353 6.14 19.71 3.59
CA PRO A 353 7.10 19.34 2.56
C PRO A 353 6.79 18.03 1.80
N PRO A 354 6.51 16.89 2.47
CA PRO A 354 6.25 15.65 1.74
C PRO A 354 4.90 15.67 1.02
N VAL A 355 3.95 16.52 1.46
CA VAL A 355 2.66 16.67 0.75
C VAL A 355 2.87 17.49 -0.52
N ALA A 356 3.70 18.53 -0.47
CA ALA A 356 4.01 19.42 -1.58
C ALA A 356 4.98 18.81 -2.61
N ASP A 357 5.76 17.79 -2.23
CA ASP A 357 6.78 17.17 -3.08
C ASP A 357 6.70 15.63 -3.04
N ASN A 358 6.06 15.04 -4.06
CA ASN A 358 6.08 13.60 -4.35
C ASN A 358 5.74 12.67 -3.17
N TYR A 359 4.62 12.93 -2.50
CA TYR A 359 4.19 12.18 -1.31
C TYR A 359 4.10 10.67 -1.54
N MET A 360 3.51 10.25 -2.66
CA MET A 360 3.29 8.82 -2.92
C MET A 360 4.61 8.10 -3.08
N THR A 361 5.52 8.66 -3.88
CA THR A 361 6.86 8.12 -4.12
C THR A 361 7.61 7.97 -2.80
N ARG A 362 7.59 9.00 -1.95
CA ARG A 362 8.20 8.98 -0.61
C ARG A 362 7.65 7.88 0.28
N SER A 363 6.34 7.65 0.25
CA SER A 363 5.68 6.63 1.08
C SER A 363 6.09 5.20 0.74
N PHE A 364 6.52 4.92 -0.49
CA PHE A 364 7.08 3.62 -0.90
C PHE A 364 8.58 3.46 -0.61
N LEU A 365 9.22 4.46 -0.02
CA LEU A 365 10.61 4.35 0.45
C LEU A 365 10.62 4.02 1.94
N ASP A 366 11.81 3.88 2.53
CA ASP A 366 11.95 3.77 3.97
C ASP A 366 11.90 5.16 4.64
N GLU A 367 12.20 5.21 5.94
CA GLU A 367 12.26 6.47 6.68
C GLU A 367 13.27 7.48 6.10
N GLU A 368 14.44 7.03 5.62
CA GLU A 368 15.44 7.94 5.06
C GLU A 368 15.00 8.49 3.70
N GLY A 369 14.53 7.62 2.82
CA GLY A 369 13.98 8.03 1.52
C GLY A 369 12.74 8.92 1.66
N PHE A 370 11.87 8.66 2.64
CA PHE A 370 10.71 9.52 2.91
C PHE A 370 11.14 10.95 3.28
N HIS A 371 12.23 11.08 4.03
CA HIS A 371 12.78 12.34 4.53
C HIS A 371 13.87 12.98 3.65
N THR A 372 14.14 12.44 2.45
CA THR A 372 14.99 13.10 1.44
C THR A 372 14.53 14.55 1.25
N ASN A 373 15.43 15.52 1.12
CA ASN A 373 14.99 16.92 1.07
C ASN A 373 14.04 17.18 -0.12
N PRO A 374 13.12 18.14 -0.01
CA PRO A 374 12.26 18.51 -1.11
C PRO A 374 13.03 18.84 -2.39
N GLY A 375 12.61 18.31 -3.53
CA GLY A 375 13.27 18.48 -4.82
C GLY A 375 14.53 17.63 -5.03
N GLN A 376 14.95 16.82 -4.04
CA GLN A 376 16.12 15.94 -4.15
C GLN A 376 15.78 14.47 -4.43
N LEU A 377 14.49 14.14 -4.62
CA LEU A 377 14.16 12.82 -5.17
C LEU A 377 14.75 12.66 -6.57
N SER A 378 15.07 11.43 -6.92
CA SER A 378 15.78 11.10 -8.16
C SER A 378 15.12 9.90 -8.85
N VAL A 379 15.60 9.58 -10.05
CA VAL A 379 15.14 8.39 -10.78
C VAL A 379 15.40 7.08 -10.01
N ARG A 380 16.42 7.03 -9.14
CA ARG A 380 16.69 5.88 -8.27
C ARG A 380 15.58 5.68 -7.24
N HIS A 381 15.09 6.77 -6.65
CA HIS A 381 13.96 6.76 -5.72
C HIS A 381 12.68 6.29 -6.41
N LEU A 382 12.38 6.82 -7.60
CA LEU A 382 11.23 6.35 -8.39
C LEU A 382 11.35 4.86 -8.74
N SER A 383 12.54 4.40 -9.15
CA SER A 383 12.77 2.98 -9.45
C SER A 383 12.52 2.10 -8.23
N ALA A 384 13.05 2.48 -7.05
CA ALA A 384 12.80 1.76 -5.82
C ALA A 384 11.30 1.72 -5.48
N ALA A 385 10.60 2.86 -5.56
CA ALA A 385 9.17 2.95 -5.30
C ALA A 385 8.34 2.04 -6.24
N ARG A 386 8.67 1.99 -7.53
CA ARG A 386 8.02 1.06 -8.50
C ARG A 386 8.25 -0.40 -8.13
N GLN A 387 9.49 -0.75 -7.77
CA GLN A 387 9.85 -2.11 -7.36
C GLN A 387 9.17 -2.52 -6.04
N GLN A 388 8.92 -1.57 -5.13
CA GLN A 388 8.13 -1.81 -3.92
C GLN A 388 6.66 -2.01 -4.24
N LEU A 389 6.09 -1.19 -5.13
CA LEU A 389 4.68 -1.26 -5.50
C LEU A 389 4.29 -2.64 -6.04
N VAL A 390 5.14 -3.25 -6.89
CA VAL A 390 4.87 -4.59 -7.44
C VAL A 390 4.92 -5.72 -6.42
N GLN A 391 5.35 -5.47 -5.18
CA GLN A 391 5.37 -6.44 -4.09
C GLN A 391 4.12 -6.39 -3.20
N PHE A 392 3.26 -5.36 -3.33
CA PHE A 392 2.00 -5.31 -2.59
C PHE A 392 1.06 -6.41 -3.07
N ASP A 393 0.32 -7.06 -2.17
CA ASP A 393 -0.60 -8.15 -2.55
C ASP A 393 -1.71 -7.66 -3.47
N LEU A 394 -2.23 -6.45 -3.22
CA LEU A 394 -3.24 -5.77 -4.05
C LEU A 394 -2.91 -4.28 -4.17
N VAL A 395 -2.97 -3.76 -5.39
CA VAL A 395 -2.81 -2.33 -5.69
C VAL A 395 -4.12 -1.80 -6.28
N LEU A 396 -4.76 -0.87 -5.60
CA LEU A 396 -6.02 -0.26 -6.01
C LEU A 396 -5.78 1.13 -6.60
N ASP A 397 -6.58 1.52 -7.58
CA ASP A 397 -6.62 2.87 -8.13
C ASP A 397 -7.97 3.52 -7.78
N LEU A 398 -7.94 4.53 -6.92
CA LEU A 398 -9.16 5.23 -6.51
C LEU A 398 -9.90 5.85 -7.71
N ASP A 399 -9.19 6.20 -8.77
CA ASP A 399 -9.75 6.81 -9.97
C ASP A 399 -10.16 5.77 -11.04
N ALA A 400 -9.96 4.46 -10.81
CA ALA A 400 -10.42 3.39 -11.72
C ALA A 400 -11.94 3.13 -11.67
N GLY A 401 -12.65 3.80 -10.75
CA GLY A 401 -14.10 3.67 -10.57
C GLY A 401 -14.49 2.65 -9.51
N MET A 402 -15.71 2.80 -8.99
CA MET A 402 -16.21 2.02 -7.86
C MET A 402 -16.36 0.53 -8.20
N ALA A 403 -16.82 0.18 -9.40
CA ALA A 403 -17.03 -1.22 -9.78
C ALA A 403 -15.73 -2.02 -9.80
N ALA A 404 -14.66 -1.46 -10.38
CA ALA A 404 -13.33 -2.07 -10.38
C ALA A 404 -12.86 -2.30 -8.94
N ASN A 405 -12.89 -1.25 -8.13
CA ASN A 405 -12.49 -1.28 -6.72
C ASN A 405 -13.31 -2.24 -5.85
N ASP A 406 -14.61 -2.38 -6.11
CA ASP A 406 -15.47 -3.34 -5.41
C ASP A 406 -15.11 -4.78 -5.78
N GLN A 407 -14.69 -5.04 -7.02
CA GLN A 407 -14.19 -6.35 -7.43
C GLN A 407 -12.90 -6.73 -6.68
N PHE A 408 -11.97 -5.79 -6.49
CA PHE A 408 -10.76 -6.01 -5.68
C PHE A 408 -11.11 -6.46 -4.26
N VAL A 409 -12.04 -5.76 -3.64
CA VAL A 409 -12.44 -6.00 -2.25
C VAL A 409 -13.18 -7.34 -2.13
N ARG A 410 -14.12 -7.62 -3.04
CA ARG A 410 -14.89 -8.87 -3.03
C ARG A 410 -14.05 -10.08 -3.40
N GLN A 411 -13.40 -10.06 -4.55
CA GLN A 411 -12.66 -11.21 -5.07
C GLN A 411 -11.28 -11.36 -4.38
N GLY A 412 -10.59 -10.24 -4.16
CA GLY A 412 -9.24 -10.25 -3.61
C GLY A 412 -9.18 -10.43 -2.09
N LEU A 413 -10.21 -10.02 -1.34
CA LEU A 413 -10.24 -10.10 0.13
C LEU A 413 -11.44 -10.87 0.69
N GLY A 414 -12.43 -11.24 -0.13
CA GLY A 414 -13.65 -11.87 0.35
C GLY A 414 -14.58 -10.92 1.11
N TRP A 415 -14.44 -9.61 0.94
CA TRP A 415 -15.20 -8.62 1.70
C TRP A 415 -16.56 -8.35 1.04
N PRO A 416 -17.70 -8.70 1.67
CA PRO A 416 -19.03 -8.48 1.11
C PRO A 416 -19.44 -6.99 1.07
N ALA A 417 -19.00 -6.19 2.05
CA ALA A 417 -19.26 -4.76 2.09
C ALA A 417 -18.28 -4.04 1.16
N ALA A 418 -18.84 -3.62 0.03
CA ALA A 418 -18.16 -2.90 -1.02
C ALA A 418 -17.64 -1.53 -0.57
N TRP A 419 -16.51 -1.11 -1.14
CA TRP A 419 -15.88 0.17 -0.87
C TRP A 419 -16.77 1.34 -1.29
N SER A 420 -17.56 1.16 -2.34
CA SER A 420 -18.58 2.10 -2.79
C SER A 420 -19.51 2.64 -1.68
N LYS A 421 -19.83 1.82 -0.68
CA LYS A 421 -20.71 2.21 0.44
C LYS A 421 -20.01 3.10 1.47
N ALA A 422 -18.68 3.01 1.59
CA ALA A 422 -17.87 3.73 2.57
C ALA A 422 -17.34 5.08 2.05
N ASN A 423 -17.41 5.35 0.74
CA ASN A 423 -16.80 6.56 0.15
C ASN A 423 -17.69 7.83 0.24
N GLN A 424 -18.78 7.80 1.01
CA GLN A 424 -19.79 8.88 1.02
C GLN A 424 -19.52 9.96 2.08
N THR A 425 -18.69 9.69 3.09
CA THR A 425 -18.69 10.43 4.36
C THR A 425 -17.72 11.62 4.42
N LEU A 426 -16.63 11.63 3.63
CA LEU A 426 -15.60 12.68 3.65
C LEU A 426 -15.08 13.03 2.23
N ASN A 427 -15.96 13.53 1.37
CA ASN A 427 -15.53 14.02 0.05
C ASN A 427 -15.02 15.48 0.10
N GLY A 428 -14.30 15.90 -0.94
CA GLY A 428 -13.73 17.26 -1.02
C GLY A 428 -14.78 18.38 -0.93
N THR A 429 -16.02 18.11 -1.33
CA THR A 429 -17.14 19.04 -1.24
C THR A 429 -17.56 19.28 0.20
N VAL A 430 -17.61 18.23 1.03
CA VAL A 430 -17.86 18.34 2.47
C VAL A 430 -16.76 19.16 3.13
N LEU A 431 -15.49 18.89 2.82
CA LEU A 431 -14.36 19.65 3.36
C LEU A 431 -14.38 21.13 2.94
N ALA A 432 -14.76 21.43 1.70
CA ALA A 432 -14.86 22.81 1.20
C ALA A 432 -15.88 23.64 2.00
N LYS A 433 -17.00 23.05 2.41
CA LYS A 433 -18.00 23.73 3.26
C LYS A 433 -17.41 24.20 4.59
N TYR A 434 -16.46 23.45 5.17
CA TYR A 434 -15.80 23.85 6.41
C TYR A 434 -14.85 25.02 6.25
N LEU A 435 -14.28 25.25 5.06
CA LEU A 435 -13.34 26.33 4.82
C LEU A 435 -14.05 27.66 4.52
N GLY A 436 -15.24 27.60 3.92
CA GLY A 436 -15.96 28.75 3.39
C GLY A 436 -15.56 29.06 1.95
N PRO A 437 -16.36 29.85 1.21
CA PRO A 437 -16.19 30.07 -0.23
C PRO A 437 -14.85 30.74 -0.58
N ASP A 438 -14.32 31.58 0.31
CA ASP A 438 -13.17 32.45 0.01
C ASP A 438 -11.82 31.90 0.50
N CYS A 439 -11.77 30.69 1.07
CA CYS A 439 -10.58 30.17 1.77
C CYS A 439 -10.08 28.82 1.26
N GLY A 440 -10.11 28.62 -0.06
CA GLY A 440 -9.53 27.45 -0.73
C GLY A 440 -8.09 27.68 -1.20
N VAL A 441 -7.36 26.59 -1.49
CA VAL A 441 -6.06 26.71 -2.19
C VAL A 441 -6.32 27.22 -3.62
N ARG A 442 -5.69 28.35 -3.97
CA ARG A 442 -5.86 28.98 -5.30
C ARG A 442 -5.36 28.05 -6.41
N GLN A 443 -6.02 28.08 -7.56
CA GLN A 443 -5.67 27.22 -8.70
C GLN A 443 -4.24 27.43 -9.20
N GLN A 444 -3.76 28.68 -9.22
CA GLN A 444 -2.37 28.99 -9.59
C GLN A 444 -1.36 28.31 -8.65
N VAL A 445 -1.62 28.36 -7.34
CA VAL A 445 -0.78 27.71 -6.32
C VAL A 445 -0.79 26.19 -6.50
N LEU A 446 -1.95 25.59 -6.80
CA LEU A 446 -2.05 24.16 -7.12
C LEU A 446 -1.25 23.81 -8.39
N GLN A 447 -1.30 24.64 -9.43
CA GLN A 447 -0.53 24.43 -10.66
C GLN A 447 0.98 24.43 -10.39
N GLU A 448 1.48 25.37 -9.58
CA GLU A 448 2.88 25.38 -9.17
C GLU A 448 3.27 24.11 -8.41
N LEU A 449 2.48 23.73 -7.40
CA LEU A 449 2.75 22.52 -6.62
C LEU A 449 2.60 21.24 -7.46
N HIS A 450 1.75 21.22 -8.49
CA HIS A 450 1.65 20.10 -9.40
C HIS A 450 2.96 19.86 -10.16
N MET A 451 3.74 20.90 -10.45
CA MET A 451 5.04 20.72 -11.12
C MET A 451 6.00 19.90 -10.27
N ASP A 452 5.91 20.04 -8.95
CA ASP A 452 6.73 19.31 -7.98
C ASP A 452 6.28 17.84 -7.81
N GLN A 453 5.14 17.42 -8.39
CA GLN A 453 4.61 16.04 -8.28
C GLN A 453 5.07 15.12 -9.43
N MET A 454 6.21 15.40 -10.06
CA MET A 454 6.65 14.65 -11.25
C MET A 454 6.79 13.15 -11.00
N TYR A 455 7.49 12.74 -9.94
CA TYR A 455 7.70 11.33 -9.64
C TYR A 455 6.40 10.63 -9.22
N ASP A 456 5.51 11.33 -8.51
CA ASP A 456 4.18 10.80 -8.20
C ASP A 456 3.34 10.56 -9.45
N ARG A 457 3.41 11.42 -10.47
CA ARG A 457 2.75 11.16 -11.77
C ARG A 457 3.29 9.92 -12.46
N LEU A 458 4.62 9.76 -12.47
CA LEU A 458 5.28 8.62 -13.10
C LEU A 458 5.04 7.30 -12.34
N LEU A 459 4.96 7.36 -11.01
CA LEU A 459 4.64 6.22 -10.16
C LEU A 459 3.15 5.86 -10.27
N TYR A 460 2.27 6.86 -10.26
CA TYR A 460 0.83 6.64 -10.41
C TYR A 460 0.52 5.97 -11.75
N ARG A 461 1.08 6.47 -12.87
CA ARG A 461 0.92 5.83 -14.18
C ARG A 461 1.31 4.35 -14.15
N PHE A 462 2.52 4.06 -13.68
CA PHE A 462 3.01 2.70 -13.52
C PHE A 462 2.08 1.86 -12.61
N GLY A 463 1.62 2.45 -11.52
CA GLY A 463 0.71 1.82 -10.58
C GLY A 463 -0.69 1.54 -11.13
N ARG A 464 -1.17 2.33 -12.11
CA ARG A 464 -2.39 2.00 -12.86
C ARG A 464 -2.19 0.74 -13.69
N THR A 465 -1.05 0.57 -14.35
CA THR A 465 -0.74 -0.68 -15.06
C THR A 465 -0.70 -1.87 -14.09
N VAL A 466 -0.10 -1.71 -12.91
CA VAL A 466 -0.11 -2.74 -11.86
C VAL A 466 -1.54 -3.08 -11.41
N ASN A 467 -2.36 -2.05 -11.15
CA ASN A 467 -3.78 -2.22 -10.81
C ASN A 467 -4.54 -2.94 -11.93
N GLN A 468 -4.36 -2.57 -13.19
CA GLN A 468 -5.04 -3.22 -14.32
C GLN A 468 -4.65 -4.70 -14.45
N LEU A 469 -3.40 -5.07 -14.20
CA LEU A 469 -2.99 -6.48 -14.16
C LEU A 469 -3.67 -7.25 -13.02
N ASP A 470 -3.74 -6.67 -11.83
CA ASP A 470 -4.46 -7.30 -10.71
C ASP A 470 -5.98 -7.41 -11.02
N ALA A 471 -6.59 -6.39 -11.61
CA ALA A 471 -8.00 -6.38 -12.00
C ALA A 471 -8.28 -7.46 -13.06
N LEU A 472 -7.42 -7.58 -14.07
CA LEU A 472 -7.51 -8.59 -15.12
C LEU A 472 -7.46 -10.00 -14.52
N TRP A 473 -6.53 -10.26 -13.60
CA TRP A 473 -6.42 -11.55 -12.93
C TRP A 473 -7.61 -11.88 -12.04
N LEU A 474 -8.10 -10.92 -11.25
CA LEU A 474 -9.31 -11.12 -10.44
C LEU A 474 -10.54 -11.34 -11.31
N HIS A 475 -10.63 -10.66 -12.46
CA HIS A 475 -11.71 -10.87 -13.42
C HIS A 475 -11.67 -12.26 -14.04
N PHE A 476 -10.49 -12.73 -14.48
CA PHE A 476 -10.36 -14.11 -14.94
C PHE A 476 -10.73 -15.12 -13.85
N SER A 477 -10.28 -14.88 -12.62
CA SER A 477 -10.58 -15.77 -11.50
C SER A 477 -12.10 -15.89 -11.27
N ALA A 478 -12.82 -14.76 -11.30
CA ALA A 478 -14.26 -14.73 -11.15
C ALA A 478 -15.00 -15.42 -12.30
N GLU A 479 -14.57 -15.19 -13.55
CA GLU A 479 -15.18 -15.84 -14.73
C GLU A 479 -14.93 -17.36 -14.78
N LEU A 480 -13.83 -17.83 -14.19
CA LEU A 480 -13.56 -19.26 -13.97
C LEU A 480 -14.39 -19.85 -12.82
N GLY A 481 -15.28 -19.06 -12.20
CA GLY A 481 -16.11 -19.49 -11.08
C GLY A 481 -15.34 -19.64 -9.76
N LEU A 482 -14.09 -19.18 -9.68
CA LEU A 482 -13.31 -19.23 -8.45
C LEU A 482 -13.90 -18.23 -7.46
N GLN A 483 -14.18 -18.69 -6.25
CA GLN A 483 -14.74 -17.85 -5.18
C GLN A 483 -13.68 -17.61 -4.10
N PRO A 484 -13.71 -16.45 -3.41
CA PRO A 484 -12.94 -16.26 -2.18
C PRO A 484 -13.38 -17.28 -1.11
N ASP A 485 -12.48 -17.66 -0.21
CA ASP A 485 -12.83 -18.52 0.94
C ASP A 485 -13.57 -17.71 2.02
N THR A 486 -14.82 -17.36 1.72
CA THR A 486 -15.74 -16.74 2.66
C THR A 486 -16.56 -17.86 3.29
N THR A 487 -16.06 -18.47 4.36
CA THR A 487 -16.84 -19.44 5.12
C THR A 487 -18.14 -18.77 5.59
N PRO A 488 -19.32 -19.39 5.42
CA PRO A 488 -20.58 -18.84 5.90
C PRO A 488 -20.50 -18.64 7.41
N GLY A 489 -20.56 -17.40 7.88
CA GLY A 489 -20.38 -17.06 9.30
C GLY A 489 -19.77 -15.68 9.55
N ALA A 490 -19.26 -15.01 8.51
CA ALA A 490 -18.54 -13.73 8.61
C ALA A 490 -19.27 -12.62 9.38
N LEU A 491 -20.59 -12.67 9.53
CA LEU A 491 -21.38 -11.74 10.37
C LEU A 491 -22.63 -12.41 10.98
N ASP A 492 -22.66 -13.74 11.09
CA ASP A 492 -23.81 -14.43 11.71
C ASP A 492 -23.85 -14.06 13.21
N PRO A 493 -24.96 -13.48 13.72
CA PRO A 493 -25.10 -13.19 15.14
C PRO A 493 -24.93 -14.42 16.05
N GLY A 494 -25.13 -15.63 15.51
CA GLY A 494 -24.95 -16.90 16.22
C GLY A 494 -23.54 -17.47 16.18
N ALA A 495 -22.63 -16.93 15.36
CA ALA A 495 -21.26 -17.43 15.26
C ALA A 495 -20.45 -17.12 16.54
N GLY A 496 -19.69 -18.10 17.02
CA GLY A 496 -18.78 -17.90 18.14
C GLY A 496 -17.71 -16.85 17.81
N PRO A 497 -17.10 -16.17 18.80
CA PRO A 497 -16.07 -15.14 18.54
C PRO A 497 -14.89 -15.60 17.67
N GLY A 498 -14.58 -16.90 17.65
CA GLY A 498 -13.53 -17.49 16.82
C GLY A 498 -13.95 -17.93 15.40
N GLU A 499 -15.25 -17.89 15.09
CA GLU A 499 -15.81 -18.30 13.79
C GLU A 499 -16.06 -17.10 12.86
N ILE A 500 -16.08 -15.90 13.43
CA ILE A 500 -16.35 -14.67 12.68
C ILE A 500 -15.09 -14.33 11.87
N ARG A 501 -15.25 -14.10 10.57
CA ARG A 501 -14.16 -13.73 9.65
C ARG A 501 -14.35 -12.31 9.12
N CYS A 502 -13.25 -11.62 8.83
CA CYS A 502 -13.25 -10.40 8.03
C CYS A 502 -12.94 -10.73 6.57
N GLY A 503 -13.94 -11.33 5.89
CA GLY A 503 -13.77 -11.99 4.60
C GLY A 503 -12.84 -13.18 4.68
N MET A 504 -11.72 -13.14 3.95
CA MET A 504 -10.68 -14.19 4.03
C MET A 504 -9.72 -14.00 5.22
N LEU A 505 -9.82 -12.88 5.96
CA LEU A 505 -8.99 -12.61 7.13
C LEU A 505 -9.64 -13.16 8.41
N TRP A 506 -8.83 -13.54 9.40
CA TRP A 506 -9.32 -14.00 10.70
C TRP A 506 -9.71 -12.82 11.60
N ARG A 507 -10.90 -12.86 12.23
CA ARG A 507 -11.23 -11.90 13.29
C ARG A 507 -10.46 -12.31 14.55
N GLY A 508 -9.46 -11.53 14.94
CA GLY A 508 -8.45 -12.04 15.84
C GLY A 508 -7.40 -12.79 15.04
N SER A 509 -6.28 -12.12 14.80
CA SER A 509 -5.08 -12.68 14.17
C SER A 509 -4.49 -13.90 14.89
N ASN A 510 -4.91 -14.19 16.12
CA ASN A 510 -4.59 -15.43 16.84
C ASN A 510 -5.16 -16.69 16.16
N GLY A 511 -6.18 -16.56 15.31
CA GLY A 511 -6.70 -17.66 14.50
C GLY A 511 -5.87 -17.98 13.26
N SER A 512 -5.01 -17.05 12.81
CA SER A 512 -4.14 -17.28 11.65
C SER A 512 -3.06 -18.32 11.96
N SER A 513 -2.62 -19.08 10.95
CA SER A 513 -1.58 -20.11 11.17
C SER A 513 -0.28 -19.50 11.67
N LEU A 514 0.10 -18.31 11.17
CA LEU A 514 1.26 -17.58 11.67
C LEU A 514 1.07 -17.10 13.11
N GLY A 515 -0.11 -16.56 13.45
CA GLY A 515 -0.43 -16.14 14.80
C GLY A 515 -0.38 -17.30 15.81
N GLN A 516 -0.93 -18.46 15.45
CA GLN A 516 -0.90 -19.67 16.26
C GLN A 516 0.53 -20.16 16.50
N GLN A 517 1.39 -20.15 15.48
CA GLN A 517 2.79 -20.55 15.63
C GLN A 517 3.58 -19.64 16.57
N LEU A 518 3.28 -18.34 16.56
CA LEU A 518 3.85 -17.40 17.54
C LEU A 518 3.29 -17.64 18.94
N ALA A 519 1.99 -17.97 19.06
CA ALA A 519 1.33 -18.27 20.33
C ALA A 519 1.93 -19.51 21.01
N VAL A 520 2.08 -20.61 20.28
CA VAL A 520 2.67 -21.87 20.78
C VAL A 520 4.08 -21.64 21.33
N ARG A 521 4.81 -20.65 20.81
CA ARG A 521 6.18 -20.31 21.22
C ARG A 521 6.27 -19.22 22.28
N GLY A 522 5.14 -18.75 22.80
CA GLY A 522 5.11 -17.65 23.77
C GLY A 522 5.64 -16.31 23.22
N LEU A 523 5.59 -16.12 21.89
CA LEU A 523 6.11 -14.92 21.22
C LEU A 523 5.06 -13.83 21.02
N LEU A 524 3.80 -14.10 21.34
CA LEU A 524 2.76 -13.07 21.31
C LEU A 524 3.08 -12.00 22.34
N GLN A 525 3.16 -10.76 21.87
CA GLN A 525 3.37 -9.62 22.74
C GLN A 525 2.01 -9.07 23.13
N GLN A 526 1.74 -9.02 24.43
CA GLN A 526 0.61 -8.23 24.92
C GLN A 526 0.85 -6.76 24.54
N PRO A 527 -0.19 -6.05 24.08
CA PRO A 527 -0.06 -4.61 23.89
C PRO A 527 0.38 -4.01 25.24
N PRO A 528 1.33 -3.07 25.25
CA PRO A 528 1.67 -2.37 26.48
C PRO A 528 0.39 -1.75 27.04
N PRO A 529 0.23 -1.73 28.38
CA PRO A 529 -0.93 -1.11 29.01
C PRO A 529 -1.11 0.28 28.44
N LEU A 530 -2.35 0.62 28.09
CA LEU A 530 -2.63 1.95 27.56
C LEU A 530 -2.11 2.96 28.60
N PRO A 531 -1.32 3.97 28.20
CA PRO A 531 -1.05 5.07 29.10
C PRO A 531 -2.41 5.60 29.57
N PRO A 532 -2.52 6.04 30.84
CA PRO A 532 -3.78 6.60 31.34
C PRO A 532 -4.27 7.63 30.33
N PRO A 533 -5.57 7.65 30.02
CA PRO A 533 -6.10 8.64 29.09
C PRO A 533 -5.60 10.01 29.56
N PRO A 534 -5.14 10.89 28.65
CA PRO A 534 -4.84 12.26 29.04
C PRO A 534 -6.08 12.78 29.80
N PRO A 535 -5.89 13.56 30.89
CA PRO A 535 -7.01 14.08 31.67
C PRO A 535 -8.03 14.66 30.69
N PRO A 536 -9.33 14.39 30.88
CA PRO A 536 -10.36 14.70 29.90
C PRO A 536 -10.22 16.16 29.50
N GLN A 537 -9.62 16.39 28.33
CA GLN A 537 -9.72 17.67 27.69
C GLN A 537 -11.20 17.76 27.37
N HIS A 538 -11.89 18.76 27.91
CA HIS A 538 -13.29 19.06 27.59
C HIS A 538 -13.41 19.42 26.10
N HIS A 539 -13.20 18.44 25.23
CA HIS A 539 -13.71 18.46 23.89
C HIS A 539 -15.21 18.20 24.06
N ARG A 540 -16.00 19.28 24.02
CA ARG A 540 -17.42 19.16 23.70
C ARG A 540 -17.49 18.44 22.35
N ASP A 541 -17.82 17.16 22.38
CA ASP A 541 -18.15 16.37 21.20
C ASP A 541 -19.49 16.88 20.65
N GLY A 542 -19.45 18.02 19.97
CA GLY A 542 -20.55 18.54 19.15
C GLY A 542 -20.56 17.87 17.78
N TRP A 543 -20.48 16.54 17.74
CA TRP A 543 -20.65 15.73 16.53
C TRP A 543 -21.74 14.69 16.78
N SER A 544 -22.94 15.17 17.15
CA SER A 544 -24.17 14.45 16.82
C SER A 544 -24.54 14.85 15.39
N SER A 545 -24.69 13.85 14.53
CA SER A 545 -25.23 13.95 13.18
C SER A 545 -26.45 14.88 13.11
N SER A 546 -26.30 15.98 12.38
CA SER A 546 -27.38 16.81 11.83
C SER A 546 -27.10 17.08 10.37
#